data_AF-A0A2G1YG26-F1
#
_entry.id   AF-A0A2G1YG26-F1
#
_cell.length_a   1.000
_cell.length_b   1.000
_cell.length_c   1.000
_cell.angle_alpha   90.00
_cell.angle_beta   90.00
_cell.angle_gamma   90.00
#
_symmetry.space_group_name_H-M   'P 1'
#
loop_
_entity.id
_entity.type
_entity.pdbx_description
1 polymer ?
#
loop_
_entity_poly.entity_id
_entity_poly.type
_entity_poly.pdbx_seq_one_letter_code
_entity_poly.pdbx_strand_id
1 'polypeptide(L)'
;MTLLPATHHDLVSELVRRWRDDPGATYRSWFLWDERLKNFRSIRRGLQQVVAEIESGRFGVAYRGSSLETVVHSIAEQRQIFKGADHAWLWKPKLRIPDIYESPDNQRAFGRLLDNCSCCDTAEEIISHIRSIDALKIKGLGPAAANLLYFLHPTLVPPFNTAIVKGYNAVTGAKVKLGSWDHFLAMRAGILDLNDRYRELLSNDLGAIGGLLFDIGSGRYPAPPLEDDATAADDWLGRLE
;
A
#
# COMPACT_ATOMS: atom_id res chain seq x y z
N MET A 1 15.47 42.34 2.78
CA MET A 1 14.49 41.44 3.39
C MET A 1 14.91 40.04 3.02
N THR A 2 15.68 39.36 3.88
CA THR A 2 16.20 38.02 3.60
C THR A 2 15.00 37.07 3.60
N LEU A 3 14.70 36.45 2.46
CA LEU A 3 13.68 35.40 2.40
C LEU A 3 14.12 34.28 3.34
N LEU A 4 13.23 33.87 4.25
CA LEU A 4 13.47 32.67 5.05
C LEU A 4 13.60 31.48 4.08
N PRO A 5 14.51 30.53 4.34
CA PRO A 5 14.66 29.35 3.51
C PRO A 5 13.35 28.57 3.46
N ALA A 6 13.04 27.99 2.29
CA ALA A 6 11.88 27.12 2.14
C ALA A 6 12.01 25.93 3.10
N THR A 7 10.95 25.68 3.88
CA THR A 7 10.95 24.55 4.82
C THR A 7 10.71 23.24 4.08
N HIS A 8 11.08 22.10 4.69
CA HIS A 8 10.73 20.78 4.17
C HIS A 8 9.22 20.64 3.87
N HIS A 9 8.37 21.30 4.67
CA HIS A 9 6.92 21.33 4.43
C HIS A 9 6.55 22.05 3.12
N ASP A 10 7.20 23.18 2.84
CA ASP A 10 6.98 23.94 1.61
C ASP A 10 7.44 23.15 0.39
N LEU A 11 8.59 22.49 0.50
CA LEU A 11 9.16 21.67 -0.58
C LEU A 11 8.29 20.45 -0.89
N VAL A 12 7.81 19.72 0.13
CA VAL A 12 6.88 18.61 -0.10
C VAL A 12 5.57 19.12 -0.72
N SER A 13 5.04 20.26 -0.28
CA SER A 13 3.84 20.85 -0.87
C SER A 13 4.02 21.16 -2.35
N GLU A 14 5.16 21.72 -2.73
CA GLU A 14 5.50 22.01 -4.12
C GLU A 14 5.63 20.73 -4.95
N LEU A 15 6.30 19.70 -4.42
CA LEU A 15 6.38 18.39 -5.07
C LEU A 15 4.99 17.81 -5.34
N VAL A 16 4.09 17.85 -4.36
CA VAL A 16 2.72 17.34 -4.51
C VAL A 16 1.97 18.08 -5.63
N ARG A 17 2.12 19.41 -5.73
CA ARG A 17 1.49 20.19 -6.81
C ARG A 17 2.01 19.75 -8.18
N ARG A 18 3.32 19.71 -8.38
CA ARG A 18 3.93 19.26 -9.66
C ARG A 18 3.53 17.83 -10.01
N TRP A 19 3.57 16.93 -9.03
CA TRP A 19 3.17 15.54 -9.20
C TRP A 19 1.70 15.38 -9.64
N ARG A 20 0.80 16.24 -9.15
CA ARG A 20 -0.62 16.20 -9.54
C ARG A 20 -0.86 16.70 -10.97
N ASP A 21 -0.01 17.59 -11.46
CA ASP A 21 -0.14 18.20 -12.78
C ASP A 21 0.60 17.40 -13.88
N ASP A 22 1.60 16.60 -13.53
CA ASP A 22 2.35 15.73 -14.44
C ASP A 22 1.48 14.61 -15.07
N PRO A 23 1.24 14.60 -16.40
CA PRO A 23 0.47 13.56 -17.08
C PRO A 23 1.04 12.14 -16.95
N GLY A 24 2.35 12.02 -16.77
CA GLY A 24 3.03 10.74 -16.61
C GLY A 24 3.14 10.26 -15.17
N ALA A 25 2.79 11.09 -14.18
CA ALA A 25 2.79 10.71 -12.78
C ALA A 25 1.67 9.73 -12.46
N THR A 26 1.86 8.91 -11.44
CA THR A 26 0.89 7.93 -10.95
C THR A 26 -0.43 8.60 -10.51
N TYR A 27 -0.43 9.88 -10.13
CA TYR A 27 -1.67 10.62 -9.84
C TYR A 27 -2.63 10.60 -11.02
N ARG A 28 -2.16 11.00 -12.20
CA ARG A 28 -3.00 11.13 -13.40
C ARG A 28 -3.12 9.81 -14.15
N SER A 29 -2.04 9.03 -14.21
CA SER A 29 -2.00 7.79 -14.99
C SER A 29 -2.64 6.59 -14.29
N TRP A 30 -2.88 6.65 -12.97
CA TRP A 30 -3.52 5.57 -12.22
C TRP A 30 -4.55 6.04 -11.19
N PHE A 31 -4.25 7.02 -10.32
CA PHE A 31 -5.15 7.38 -9.23
C PHE A 31 -6.48 7.98 -9.73
N LEU A 32 -6.41 8.85 -10.74
CA LEU A 32 -7.57 9.44 -11.41
C LEU A 32 -8.14 8.56 -12.55
N TRP A 33 -7.65 7.34 -12.73
CA TRP A 33 -8.14 6.46 -13.78
C TRP A 33 -9.49 5.82 -13.37
N ASP A 34 -10.56 6.08 -14.12
CA ASP A 34 -11.93 5.67 -13.75
C ASP A 34 -12.10 4.15 -13.54
N GLU A 35 -11.40 3.33 -14.33
CA GLU A 35 -11.40 1.88 -14.18
C GLU A 35 -10.87 1.42 -12.82
N ARG A 36 -10.00 2.20 -12.16
CA ARG A 36 -9.47 1.90 -10.83
C ARG A 36 -10.60 1.62 -9.85
N LEU A 37 -11.67 2.43 -9.86
CA LEU A 37 -12.80 2.31 -8.93
C LEU A 37 -13.68 1.08 -9.21
N LYS A 38 -13.79 0.65 -10.47
CA LYS A 38 -14.52 -0.57 -10.83
C LYS A 38 -13.89 -1.80 -10.17
N ASN A 39 -12.56 -1.81 -10.08
CA ASN A 39 -11.80 -2.90 -9.47
C ASN A 39 -11.98 -2.99 -7.95
N PHE A 40 -12.18 -1.88 -7.22
CA PHE A 40 -12.48 -1.95 -5.78
C PHE A 40 -13.74 -2.79 -5.51
N ARG A 41 -14.79 -2.59 -6.31
CA ARG A 41 -16.03 -3.35 -6.18
C ARG A 41 -15.87 -4.82 -6.56
N SER A 42 -15.13 -5.14 -7.62
CA SER A 42 -14.88 -6.53 -8.01
C SER A 42 -14.00 -7.26 -7.00
N ILE A 43 -12.93 -6.62 -6.52
CA ILE A 43 -12.01 -7.16 -5.51
C ILE A 43 -12.75 -7.44 -4.20
N ARG A 44 -13.58 -6.51 -3.71
CA ARG A 44 -14.37 -6.74 -2.48
C ARG A 44 -15.27 -7.97 -2.60
N ARG A 45 -15.97 -8.13 -3.72
CA ARG A 45 -16.80 -9.32 -3.96
C ARG A 45 -15.98 -10.60 -4.09
N GLY A 46 -14.83 -10.54 -4.75
CA GLY A 46 -13.93 -11.69 -4.85
C GLY A 46 -13.37 -12.10 -3.49
N LEU A 47 -13.06 -11.15 -2.60
CA LEU A 47 -12.65 -11.45 -1.23
C LEU A 47 -13.78 -12.11 -0.42
N GLN A 48 -15.03 -11.69 -0.59
CA GLN A 48 -16.19 -12.35 0.02
C GLN A 48 -16.34 -13.80 -0.49
N GLN A 49 -16.08 -14.04 -1.77
CA GLN A 49 -16.05 -15.41 -2.32
C GLN A 49 -14.94 -16.25 -1.68
N VAL A 50 -13.73 -15.70 -1.54
CA VAL A 50 -12.60 -16.37 -0.86
C VAL A 50 -12.99 -16.76 0.56
N VAL A 51 -13.62 -15.85 1.31
CA VAL A 51 -14.11 -16.12 2.68
C VAL A 51 -15.10 -17.30 2.67
N ALA A 52 -16.14 -17.24 1.84
CA ALA A 52 -17.17 -18.29 1.79
C ALA A 52 -16.59 -19.67 1.39
N GLU A 53 -15.60 -19.69 0.51
CA GLU A 53 -14.89 -20.92 0.14
C GLU A 53 -14.04 -21.48 1.28
N ILE A 54 -13.37 -20.63 2.06
CA ILE A 54 -12.60 -21.04 3.25
C ILE A 54 -13.54 -21.61 4.32
N GLU A 55 -14.64 -20.92 4.64
CA GLU A 55 -15.60 -21.34 5.66
C GLU A 55 -16.25 -22.68 5.34
N SER A 56 -16.53 -22.92 4.06
CA SER A 56 -17.11 -24.16 3.59
C SER A 56 -16.10 -25.27 3.26
N GLY A 57 -14.80 -25.03 3.48
CA GLY A 57 -13.73 -26.00 3.23
C GLY A 57 -13.44 -26.28 1.74
N ARG A 58 -13.87 -25.39 0.83
CA ARG A 58 -13.71 -25.53 -0.64
C ARG A 58 -12.58 -24.70 -1.25
N PHE A 59 -11.91 -23.85 -0.47
CA PHE A 59 -10.83 -22.96 -0.96
C PHE A 59 -9.66 -23.72 -1.62
N GLY A 60 -9.40 -24.95 -1.19
CA GLY A 60 -8.36 -25.82 -1.76
C GLY A 60 -6.96 -25.52 -1.23
N VAL A 61 -5.95 -26.07 -1.90
CA VAL A 61 -4.53 -26.07 -1.45
C VAL A 61 -3.58 -25.48 -2.49
N ALA A 62 -4.10 -24.83 -3.52
CA ALA A 62 -3.32 -24.24 -4.60
C ALA A 62 -3.76 -22.81 -4.83
N TYR A 63 -2.80 -21.92 -5.09
CA TYR A 63 -3.09 -20.56 -5.54
C TYR A 63 -3.67 -20.56 -6.96
N ARG A 64 -3.04 -21.28 -7.89
CA ARG A 64 -3.50 -21.36 -9.28
C ARG A 64 -4.87 -22.01 -9.38
N GLY A 65 -5.78 -21.38 -10.11
CA GLY A 65 -7.18 -21.75 -10.26
C GLY A 65 -8.06 -21.38 -9.06
N SER A 66 -7.53 -20.72 -8.02
CA SER A 66 -8.32 -20.32 -6.85
C SER A 66 -9.04 -18.99 -7.06
N SER A 67 -10.10 -18.75 -6.28
CA SER A 67 -10.75 -17.44 -6.18
C SER A 67 -9.78 -16.33 -5.77
N LEU A 68 -8.77 -16.65 -4.93
CA LEU A 68 -7.75 -15.69 -4.51
C LEU A 68 -6.83 -15.29 -5.67
N GLU A 69 -6.51 -16.20 -6.60
CA GLU A 69 -5.76 -15.83 -7.81
C GLU A 69 -6.53 -14.83 -8.65
N THR A 70 -7.84 -15.01 -8.83
CA THR A 70 -8.65 -14.05 -9.57
C THR A 70 -8.62 -12.67 -8.91
N VAL A 71 -8.79 -12.61 -7.59
CA VAL A 71 -8.71 -11.35 -6.82
C VAL A 71 -7.36 -10.67 -6.99
N VAL A 72 -6.28 -11.42 -6.75
CA VAL A 72 -4.92 -10.88 -6.76
C VAL A 72 -4.48 -10.52 -8.18
N HIS A 73 -4.97 -11.22 -9.21
CA HIS A 73 -4.76 -10.86 -10.60
C HIS A 73 -5.44 -9.51 -10.92
N SER A 74 -6.70 -9.30 -10.52
CA SER A 74 -7.38 -8.00 -10.68
C SER A 74 -6.66 -6.87 -9.93
N ILE A 75 -5.99 -7.17 -8.81
CA ILE A 75 -5.10 -6.22 -8.14
C ILE A 75 -3.86 -5.95 -9.00
N ALA A 76 -3.17 -6.98 -9.48
CA ALA A 76 -1.95 -6.84 -10.27
C ALA A 76 -2.16 -6.12 -11.60
N GLU A 77 -3.37 -6.18 -12.16
CA GLU A 77 -3.80 -5.45 -13.36
C GLU A 77 -3.90 -3.94 -13.15
N GLN A 78 -3.92 -3.45 -11.91
CA GLN A 78 -3.84 -2.02 -11.56
C GLN A 78 -2.42 -1.48 -11.79
N ARG A 79 -2.03 -1.41 -13.07
CA ARG A 79 -0.69 -1.09 -13.59
C ARG A 79 0.03 0.01 -12.80
N GLN A 80 1.36 -0.02 -12.86
CA GLN A 80 2.31 0.76 -12.04
C GLN A 80 2.41 0.27 -10.60
N ILE A 81 1.50 0.65 -9.71
CA ILE A 81 1.68 0.44 -8.26
C ILE A 81 1.61 -1.04 -7.87
N PHE A 82 0.68 -1.81 -8.45
CA PHE A 82 0.44 -3.19 -8.03
C PHE A 82 1.08 -4.23 -8.95
N LYS A 83 1.92 -3.80 -9.89
CA LYS A 83 2.59 -4.72 -10.81
C LYS A 83 3.42 -5.74 -10.03
N GLY A 84 3.11 -7.02 -10.20
CA GLY A 84 3.77 -8.13 -9.50
C GLY A 84 3.26 -8.39 -8.09
N ALA A 85 2.09 -7.85 -7.69
CA ALA A 85 1.47 -8.16 -6.40
C ALA A 85 1.14 -9.66 -6.22
N ASP A 86 0.87 -10.36 -7.32
CA ASP A 86 0.68 -11.81 -7.41
C ASP A 86 1.92 -12.63 -7.02
N HIS A 87 3.11 -12.08 -7.20
CA HIS A 87 4.36 -12.75 -6.84
C HIS A 87 4.48 -13.08 -5.34
N ALA A 88 3.69 -12.45 -4.47
CA ALA A 88 3.67 -12.77 -3.04
C ALA A 88 2.88 -14.06 -2.73
N TRP A 89 2.01 -14.49 -3.64
CA TRP A 89 1.10 -15.62 -3.46
C TRP A 89 1.51 -16.86 -4.26
N LEU A 90 2.38 -16.67 -5.26
CA LEU A 90 2.94 -17.74 -6.07
C LEU A 90 3.97 -18.58 -5.30
N TRP A 91 3.94 -19.89 -5.54
CA TRP A 91 5.02 -20.79 -5.15
C TRP A 91 6.33 -20.38 -5.84
N LYS A 92 7.42 -20.34 -5.08
CA LYS A 92 8.76 -20.04 -5.60
C LYS A 92 9.76 -21.09 -5.11
N PRO A 93 10.68 -21.57 -5.97
CA PRO A 93 11.77 -22.42 -5.51
C PRO A 93 12.56 -21.65 -4.44
N LYS A 94 12.66 -22.20 -3.22
CA LYS A 94 13.28 -21.62 -2.00
C LYS A 94 12.48 -20.56 -1.22
N LEU A 95 11.34 -20.10 -1.73
CA LEU A 95 10.43 -19.17 -1.05
C LEU A 95 9.09 -19.90 -0.87
N ARG A 96 8.92 -20.48 0.31
CA ARG A 96 7.77 -21.30 0.72
C ARG A 96 6.44 -20.61 0.33
N ILE A 97 5.47 -21.39 -0.14
CA ILE A 97 4.10 -20.91 -0.34
C ILE A 97 3.55 -20.35 0.97
N PRO A 98 2.68 -19.34 0.94
CA PRO A 98 1.96 -18.94 2.13
C PRO A 98 1.32 -20.18 2.80
N ASP A 99 1.58 -20.38 4.09
CA ASP A 99 1.16 -21.60 4.81
C ASP A 99 -0.37 -21.75 4.90
N ILE A 100 -1.13 -20.77 4.40
CA ILE A 100 -2.57 -20.89 4.14
C ILE A 100 -2.88 -21.97 3.09
N TYR A 101 -1.95 -22.44 2.28
CA TYR A 101 -2.22 -23.53 1.34
C TYR A 101 -1.92 -24.92 1.95
N GLU A 102 -1.20 -24.96 3.07
CA GLU A 102 -0.74 -26.21 3.69
C GLU A 102 -1.49 -26.53 5.01
N SER A 103 -2.23 -25.57 5.57
CA SER A 103 -2.89 -25.71 6.87
C SER A 103 -4.33 -25.17 6.85
N PRO A 104 -5.34 -26.02 7.12
CA PRO A 104 -6.73 -25.58 7.26
C PRO A 104 -6.95 -24.55 8.38
N ASP A 105 -6.16 -24.60 9.46
CA ASP A 105 -6.24 -23.59 10.53
C ASP A 105 -5.73 -22.23 10.05
N ASN A 106 -4.66 -22.22 9.25
CA ASN A 106 -4.13 -20.99 8.66
C ASN A 106 -5.10 -20.42 7.62
N GLN A 107 -5.78 -21.28 6.84
CA GLN A 107 -6.87 -20.85 5.94
C GLN A 107 -7.97 -20.16 6.72
N ARG A 108 -8.48 -20.79 7.77
CA ARG A 108 -9.54 -20.22 8.60
C ARG A 108 -9.10 -18.90 9.25
N ALA A 109 -7.85 -18.80 9.69
CA ALA A 109 -7.33 -17.55 10.24
C ALA A 109 -7.26 -16.43 9.19
N PHE A 110 -6.81 -16.75 7.98
CA PHE A 110 -6.79 -15.81 6.86
C PHE A 110 -8.20 -15.39 6.42
N GLY A 111 -9.12 -16.34 6.31
CA GLY A 111 -10.54 -16.07 6.03
C GLY A 111 -11.15 -15.14 7.07
N ARG A 112 -10.91 -15.38 8.37
CA ARG A 112 -11.37 -14.50 9.46
C ARG A 112 -10.79 -13.08 9.37
N LEU A 113 -9.52 -12.92 8.98
CA LEU A 113 -8.95 -11.59 8.73
C LEU A 113 -9.74 -10.87 7.63
N LEU A 114 -9.97 -11.53 6.50
CA LEU A 114 -10.66 -10.92 5.36
C LEU A 114 -12.13 -10.60 5.68
N ASP A 115 -12.82 -11.50 6.38
CA ASP A 115 -14.22 -11.33 6.75
C ASP A 115 -14.40 -10.19 7.76
N ASN A 116 -13.64 -10.22 8.86
CA ASN A 116 -13.67 -9.17 9.86
C ASN A 116 -13.31 -7.80 9.26
N CYS A 117 -12.25 -7.74 8.47
CA CYS A 117 -11.87 -6.52 7.78
C CYS A 117 -12.87 -6.10 6.70
N SER A 118 -13.75 -6.98 6.19
CA SER A 118 -14.79 -6.57 5.24
C SER A 118 -15.96 -5.86 5.93
N CYS A 119 -16.15 -6.14 7.22
CA CYS A 119 -17.29 -5.71 8.04
C CYS A 119 -16.99 -4.56 9.01
N CYS A 120 -15.73 -4.39 9.45
CA CYS A 120 -15.34 -3.27 10.32
C CYS A 120 -15.19 -1.96 9.54
N ASP A 121 -15.25 -0.82 10.22
CA ASP A 121 -15.07 0.51 9.61
C ASP A 121 -14.12 1.44 10.40
N THR A 122 -13.51 0.94 11.49
CA THR A 122 -12.55 1.71 12.30
C THR A 122 -11.10 1.27 12.12
N ALA A 123 -10.16 2.18 12.38
CA ALA A 123 -8.73 1.88 12.33
C ALA A 123 -8.33 0.86 13.40
N GLU A 124 -8.91 0.99 14.59
CA GLU A 124 -8.64 0.17 15.77
C GLU A 124 -9.00 -1.30 15.53
N GLU A 125 -10.15 -1.56 14.93
CA GLU A 125 -10.59 -2.92 14.58
C GLU A 125 -9.65 -3.55 13.54
N ILE A 126 -9.34 -2.84 12.45
CA ILE A 126 -8.42 -3.32 11.41
C ILE A 126 -7.06 -3.68 12.02
N ILE A 127 -6.50 -2.80 12.86
CA ILE A 127 -5.21 -3.05 13.53
C ILE A 127 -5.30 -4.27 14.45
N SER A 128 -6.40 -4.42 15.19
CA SER A 128 -6.64 -5.57 16.07
C SER A 128 -6.66 -6.89 15.28
N HIS A 129 -7.33 -6.93 14.13
CA HIS A 129 -7.38 -8.10 13.26
C HIS A 129 -6.01 -8.41 12.62
N ILE A 130 -5.25 -7.40 12.20
CA ILE A 130 -3.87 -7.56 11.73
C ILE A 130 -2.97 -8.16 12.82
N ARG A 131 -3.05 -7.64 14.05
CA ARG A 131 -2.27 -8.18 15.18
C ARG A 131 -2.65 -9.62 15.51
N SER A 132 -3.94 -9.94 15.43
CA SER A 132 -4.46 -11.29 15.68
C SER A 132 -3.88 -12.32 14.70
N ILE A 133 -3.80 -11.99 13.40
CA ILE A 133 -3.20 -12.91 12.43
C ILE A 133 -1.67 -12.93 12.49
N ASP A 134 -1.02 -11.79 12.76
CA ASP A 134 0.44 -11.74 12.91
C ASP A 134 0.93 -12.58 14.10
N ALA A 135 0.15 -12.65 15.19
CA ALA A 135 0.46 -13.49 16.34
C ALA A 135 0.56 -14.99 16.01
N LEU A 136 -0.11 -15.44 14.94
CA LEU A 136 -0.05 -16.83 14.47
C LEU A 136 1.25 -17.13 13.70
N LYS A 137 2.02 -16.11 13.30
CA LYS A 137 3.30 -16.23 12.60
C LYS A 137 3.23 -17.15 11.37
N ILE A 138 2.14 -17.04 10.61
CA ILE A 138 1.91 -17.80 9.38
C ILE A 138 2.99 -17.46 8.36
N LYS A 139 3.82 -18.44 8.00
CA LYS A 139 4.94 -18.23 7.07
C LYS A 139 4.38 -17.84 5.70
N GLY A 140 5.01 -16.83 5.08
CA GLY A 140 4.61 -16.31 3.77
C GLY A 140 3.38 -15.38 3.78
N LEU A 141 2.63 -15.26 4.89
CA LEU A 141 1.44 -14.39 5.00
C LEU A 141 1.76 -13.08 5.75
N GLY A 142 2.84 -12.41 5.37
CA GLY A 142 3.21 -11.12 5.93
C GLY A 142 2.33 -9.96 5.41
N PRO A 143 2.85 -8.72 5.39
CA PRO A 143 2.15 -7.55 4.87
C PRO A 143 1.72 -7.61 3.39
N ALA A 144 1.99 -8.70 2.68
CA ALA A 144 1.41 -8.92 1.35
C ALA A 144 -0.14 -8.87 1.38
N ALA A 145 -0.75 -9.32 2.48
CA ALA A 145 -2.19 -9.21 2.68
C ALA A 145 -2.67 -7.75 2.86
N ALA A 146 -1.78 -6.80 3.21
CA ALA A 146 -2.16 -5.40 3.40
C ALA A 146 -2.71 -4.77 2.12
N ASN A 147 -2.24 -5.20 0.94
CA ASN A 147 -2.80 -4.72 -0.32
C ASN A 147 -4.26 -5.18 -0.51
N LEU A 148 -4.64 -6.37 -0.03
CA LEU A 148 -6.04 -6.79 0.00
C LEU A 148 -6.86 -5.86 0.91
N LEU A 149 -6.31 -5.54 2.08
CA LEU A 149 -6.94 -4.66 3.06
C LEU A 149 -7.10 -3.22 2.57
N TYR A 150 -6.16 -2.71 1.76
CA TYR A 150 -6.31 -1.41 1.10
C TYR A 150 -7.54 -1.36 0.18
N PHE A 151 -7.83 -2.43 -0.57
CA PHE A 151 -9.05 -2.48 -1.40
C PHE A 151 -10.34 -2.63 -0.59
N LEU A 152 -10.25 -3.06 0.68
CA LEU A 152 -11.37 -3.01 1.62
C LEU A 152 -11.54 -1.62 2.24
N HIS A 153 -10.42 -0.97 2.57
CA HIS A 153 -10.31 0.23 3.40
C HIS A 153 -9.31 1.28 2.85
N PRO A 154 -9.61 1.91 1.69
CA PRO A 154 -8.66 2.83 1.04
C PRO A 154 -8.31 4.06 1.86
N THR A 155 -9.14 4.45 2.83
CA THR A 155 -8.93 5.61 3.69
C THR A 155 -8.19 5.27 5.00
N LEU A 156 -8.03 3.99 5.33
CA LEU A 156 -7.45 3.55 6.60
C LEU A 156 -6.21 2.68 6.42
N VAL A 157 -6.01 2.05 5.26
CA VAL A 157 -4.89 1.15 5.00
C VAL A 157 -4.22 1.60 3.70
N PRO A 158 -2.94 2.02 3.69
CA PRO A 158 -2.29 2.43 2.46
C PRO A 158 -1.88 1.22 1.60
N PRO A 159 -1.73 1.40 0.27
CA PRO A 159 -1.08 0.41 -0.56
C PRO A 159 0.38 0.22 -0.14
N PHE A 160 0.94 -0.95 -0.44
CA PHE A 160 2.25 -1.35 0.05
C PHE A 160 3.06 -2.10 -1.00
N ASN A 161 4.26 -1.59 -1.30
CA ASN A 161 5.27 -2.28 -2.08
C ASN A 161 6.66 -1.69 -1.77
N THR A 162 7.70 -2.23 -2.39
CA THR A 162 9.09 -1.79 -2.22
C THR A 162 9.31 -0.31 -2.54
N ALA A 163 8.73 0.20 -3.63
CA ALA A 163 8.89 1.59 -4.03
C ALA A 163 8.21 2.53 -3.03
N ILE A 164 6.99 2.21 -2.57
CA ILE A 164 6.29 3.00 -1.56
C ILE A 164 7.11 3.08 -0.27
N VAL A 165 7.69 1.96 0.21
CA VAL A 165 8.56 1.97 1.40
C VAL A 165 9.80 2.84 1.17
N LYS A 166 10.43 2.77 -0.01
CA LYS A 166 11.58 3.60 -0.35
C LYS A 166 11.22 5.08 -0.37
N GLY A 167 10.13 5.45 -1.03
CA GLY A 167 9.65 6.83 -1.08
C GLY A 167 9.28 7.35 0.30
N TYR A 168 8.59 6.55 1.11
CA TYR A 168 8.27 6.91 2.50
C TYR A 168 9.52 7.21 3.32
N ASN A 169 10.50 6.31 3.28
CA ASN A 169 11.77 6.50 3.98
C ASN A 169 12.54 7.72 3.45
N ALA A 170 12.49 7.99 2.14
CA ALA A 170 13.17 9.13 1.54
C ALA A 170 12.54 10.47 1.97
N VAL A 171 11.21 10.56 2.03
CA VAL A 171 10.48 11.78 2.42
C VAL A 171 10.52 12.04 3.93
N THR A 172 10.62 10.99 4.74
CA THR A 172 10.48 11.10 6.21
C THR A 172 11.78 10.88 6.98
N GLY A 173 12.83 10.37 6.33
CA GLY A 173 14.04 9.90 7.00
C GLY A 173 13.87 8.58 7.78
N ALA A 174 12.68 7.96 7.72
CA ALA A 174 12.41 6.71 8.40
C ALA A 174 13.23 5.53 7.83
N LYS A 175 13.25 4.41 8.57
CA LYS A 175 13.97 3.18 8.19
C LYS A 175 13.06 1.96 8.18
N VAL A 176 11.86 2.13 7.60
CA VAL A 176 10.88 1.05 7.45
C VAL A 176 11.41 -0.03 6.50
N LYS A 177 11.14 -1.30 6.81
CA LYS A 177 11.51 -2.45 5.99
C LYS A 177 10.29 -3.26 5.56
N LEU A 178 10.41 -3.97 4.44
CA LEU A 178 9.39 -4.90 3.97
C LEU A 178 9.31 -6.14 4.86
N GLY A 179 8.16 -6.82 4.82
CA GLY A 179 8.01 -8.18 5.35
C GLY A 179 7.64 -8.29 6.84
N SER A 180 7.46 -7.16 7.54
CA SER A 180 7.03 -7.13 8.94
C SER A 180 5.75 -6.31 9.11
N TRP A 181 4.77 -6.87 9.83
CA TRP A 181 3.54 -6.17 10.18
C TRP A 181 3.80 -4.96 11.08
N ASP A 182 4.76 -5.03 12.00
CA ASP A 182 5.13 -3.88 12.84
C ASP A 182 5.65 -2.72 12.00
N HIS A 183 6.55 -3.00 11.06
CA HIS A 183 7.04 -1.99 10.12
C HIS A 183 5.93 -1.43 9.23
N PHE A 184 5.02 -2.29 8.76
CA PHE A 184 3.85 -1.85 7.99
C PHE A 184 2.93 -0.94 8.82
N LEU A 185 2.61 -1.30 10.07
CA LEU A 185 1.73 -0.53 10.94
C LEU A 185 2.36 0.81 11.34
N ALA A 186 3.68 0.85 11.58
CA ALA A 186 4.41 2.09 11.82
C ALA A 186 4.37 3.00 10.58
N MET A 187 4.61 2.45 9.39
CA MET A 187 4.52 3.19 8.13
C MET A 187 3.10 3.70 7.87
N ARG A 188 2.08 2.87 8.13
CA ARG A 188 0.67 3.23 8.00
C ARG A 188 0.34 4.46 8.86
N ALA A 189 0.75 4.46 10.13
CA ALA A 189 0.51 5.59 11.02
C ALA A 189 1.19 6.87 10.48
N GLY A 190 2.47 6.79 10.10
CA GLY A 190 3.17 7.94 9.55
C GLY A 190 2.63 8.42 8.20
N ILE A 191 2.09 7.52 7.36
CA ILE A 191 1.39 7.89 6.12
C ILE A 191 0.10 8.66 6.42
N LEU A 192 -0.66 8.25 7.44
CA LEU A 192 -1.87 8.99 7.85
C LEU A 192 -1.51 10.39 8.33
N ASP A 193 -0.50 10.52 9.19
CA ASP A 193 -0.02 11.83 9.68
C ASP A 193 0.50 12.71 8.54
N LEU A 194 1.22 12.11 7.58
CA LEU A 194 1.71 12.81 6.40
C LEU A 194 0.56 13.26 5.50
N ASN A 195 -0.46 12.42 5.30
CA ASN A 195 -1.62 12.75 4.48
C ASN A 195 -2.45 13.86 5.12
N ASP A 196 -2.65 13.83 6.43
CA ASP A 196 -3.37 14.89 7.16
C ASP A 196 -2.63 16.24 7.07
N ARG A 197 -1.29 16.22 7.18
CA ARG A 197 -0.45 17.42 7.01
C ARG A 197 -0.62 18.10 5.64
N TYR A 198 -0.90 17.33 4.60
CA TYR A 198 -1.11 17.84 3.23
C TYR A 198 -2.54 17.62 2.73
N ARG A 199 -3.54 17.58 3.64
CA ARG A 199 -4.96 17.30 3.33
C ARG A 199 -5.62 18.27 2.34
N GLU A 200 -5.04 19.46 2.16
CA GLU A 200 -5.51 20.42 1.15
C GLU A 200 -5.06 20.02 -0.28
N LEU A 201 -4.03 19.18 -0.38
CA LEU A 201 -3.44 18.75 -1.66
C LEU A 201 -3.67 17.27 -1.96
N LEU A 202 -3.84 16.42 -0.94
CA LEU A 202 -3.98 14.97 -1.06
C LEU A 202 -5.41 14.49 -0.74
N SER A 203 -5.82 13.44 -1.44
CA SER A 203 -7.10 12.76 -1.17
C SER A 203 -7.08 12.04 0.19
N ASN A 204 -8.25 11.83 0.77
CA ASN A 204 -8.42 10.91 1.90
C ASN A 204 -8.24 9.43 1.50
N ASP A 205 -8.39 9.11 0.21
CA ASP A 205 -7.98 7.82 -0.34
C ASP A 205 -6.45 7.74 -0.34
N LEU A 206 -5.90 6.86 0.50
CA LEU A 206 -4.47 6.67 0.69
C LEU A 206 -3.77 6.11 -0.56
N GLY A 207 -4.53 5.75 -1.59
CA GLY A 207 -3.99 5.53 -2.92
C GLY A 207 -3.26 6.74 -3.48
N ALA A 208 -3.72 7.98 -3.19
CA ALA A 208 -3.06 9.20 -3.68
C ALA A 208 -1.65 9.33 -3.11
N ILE A 209 -1.53 9.35 -1.77
CA ILE A 209 -0.21 9.40 -1.13
C ILE A 209 0.63 8.17 -1.44
N GLY A 210 0.00 6.99 -1.57
CA GLY A 210 0.68 5.78 -2.04
C GLY A 210 1.30 5.94 -3.43
N GLY A 211 0.61 6.62 -4.35
CA GLY A 211 1.12 6.94 -5.69
C GLY A 211 2.29 7.92 -5.66
N LEU A 212 2.22 8.96 -4.84
CA LEU A 212 3.32 9.91 -4.65
C LEU A 212 4.57 9.20 -4.15
N LEU A 213 4.43 8.41 -3.08
CA LEU A 213 5.54 7.64 -2.49
C LEU A 213 6.09 6.60 -3.46
N PHE A 214 5.23 5.99 -4.28
CA PHE A 214 5.66 5.08 -5.33
C PHE A 214 6.53 5.78 -6.37
N ASP A 215 6.14 6.95 -6.86
CA ASP A 215 6.89 7.69 -7.88
C ASP A 215 8.23 8.19 -7.34
N ILE A 216 8.27 8.66 -6.09
CA ILE A 216 9.53 9.04 -5.42
C ILE A 216 10.43 7.81 -5.27
N GLY A 217 9.91 6.71 -4.73
CA GLY A 217 10.71 5.50 -4.49
C GLY A 217 11.10 4.73 -5.75
N SER A 218 10.45 5.02 -6.87
CA SER A 218 10.81 4.54 -8.21
C SER A 218 11.80 5.46 -8.93
N GLY A 219 12.11 6.64 -8.36
CA GLY A 219 13.06 7.60 -8.91
C GLY A 219 12.49 8.53 -9.98
N ARG A 220 11.16 8.62 -10.12
CA ARG A 220 10.52 9.62 -11.00
C ARG A 220 10.72 11.03 -10.46
N TYR A 221 10.66 11.18 -9.14
CA TYR A 221 10.89 12.43 -8.44
C TYR A 221 11.98 12.25 -7.37
N PRO A 222 12.92 13.20 -7.23
CA PRO A 222 13.79 13.25 -6.06
C PRO A 222 12.97 13.63 -4.82
N ALA A 223 13.23 12.97 -3.69
CA ALA A 223 12.65 13.40 -2.41
C ALA A 223 13.23 14.76 -1.99
N PRO A 224 12.43 15.64 -1.37
CA PRO A 224 12.93 16.87 -0.78
C PRO A 224 14.04 16.62 0.25
N PRO A 225 15.00 17.54 0.42
CA PRO A 225 15.98 17.45 1.49
C PRO A 225 15.29 17.49 2.86
N LEU A 226 15.76 16.67 3.80
CA LEU A 226 15.16 16.57 5.14
C LEU A 226 15.51 17.76 6.05
N GLU A 227 16.64 18.41 5.79
CA GLU A 227 17.11 19.58 6.52
C GLU A 227 16.71 20.86 5.78
N ASP A 228 16.34 21.89 6.53
CA ASP A 228 15.96 23.20 5.98
C ASP A 228 17.21 24.00 5.56
N ASP A 229 17.87 23.52 4.49
CA ASP A 229 19.04 24.17 3.88
C ASP A 229 18.68 24.80 2.52
N ALA A 230 18.96 26.08 2.38
CA ALA A 230 18.60 26.86 1.19
C ALA A 230 19.29 26.33 -0.08
N THR A 231 20.56 25.93 0.01
CA THR A 231 21.32 25.45 -1.15
C THR A 231 20.82 24.09 -1.60
N ALA A 232 20.53 23.19 -0.67
CA ALA A 232 19.93 21.90 -0.96
C ALA A 232 18.51 22.03 -1.53
N ALA A 233 17.74 23.01 -1.06
CA ALA A 233 16.41 23.31 -1.57
C ALA A 233 16.45 23.81 -3.03
N ASP A 234 17.36 24.75 -3.34
CA ASP A 234 17.54 25.29 -4.69
C ASP A 234 18.02 24.23 -5.69
N ASP A 235 18.99 23.40 -5.30
CA ASP A 235 19.46 22.26 -6.12
C ASP A 235 18.33 21.25 -6.38
N TRP A 236 17.54 20.95 -5.36
CA TRP A 236 16.39 20.05 -5.50
C TRP A 236 15.31 20.62 -6.42
N LEU A 237 14.99 21.91 -6.32
CA LEU A 237 14.04 22.58 -7.21
C LEU A 237 14.48 22.52 -8.68
N GLY A 238 15.78 22.71 -8.94
CA GLY A 238 16.33 22.58 -10.30
C GLY A 238 16.25 21.16 -10.88
N ARG A 239 16.12 20.12 -10.03
CA ARG A 239 15.93 18.73 -10.45
C ARG A 239 14.46 18.33 -10.66
N LEU A 240 13.52 19.23 -10.33
CA LEU A 240 12.08 19.03 -10.53
C LEU A 240 11.54 19.65 -11.83
N GLU A 241 12.38 20.35 -12.60
CA GLU A 241 12.05 20.84 -13.95
C GLU A 241 12.19 19.72 -15.00
#